data_AF-A0A537ZWK4-F1
#
_entry.id   AF-A0A537ZWK4-F1
#
_cell.length_a   1.000
_cell.length_b   1.000
_cell.length_c   1.000
_cell.angle_alpha   90.00
_cell.angle_beta   90.00
_cell.angle_gamma   90.00
#
_symmetry.space_group_name_H-M   'P 1'
#
loop_
_entity.id
_entity.type
_entity.pdbx_description
1 polymer ?
#
loop_
_entity_poly.entity_id
_entity_poly.type
_entity_poly.pdbx_seq_one_letter_code
_entity_poly.pdbx_strand_id
1 'polypeptide(L)' 'MEPLLVRACRREPVERTPVWFMRQAGRSLSQYREIRKRHGLFDIVRRPELCAEVTLQPVEAHG' A
#
# COMPACT_ATOMS: atom_id res chain seq x y z
N MET A 1 -2.95 7.11 -18.98
CA MET A 1 -1.97 8.09 -18.49
C MET A 1 -1.06 7.36 -17.51
N GLU A 2 0.26 7.46 -17.66
CA GLU A 2 1.18 6.72 -16.78
C GLU A 2 1.22 7.30 -15.35
N PRO A 3 1.39 6.46 -14.30
CA PRO A 3 1.44 6.94 -12.92
C PRO A 3 2.63 7.88 -12.66
N LEU A 4 2.43 8.85 -11.75
CA LEU A 4 3.43 9.86 -11.39
C LEU A 4 4.78 9.27 -10.98
N LEU A 5 4.77 8.19 -10.19
CA LEU A 5 5.99 7.50 -9.76
C LEU A 5 6.80 6.96 -10.93
N VAL A 6 6.13 6.36 -11.93
CA VAL A 6 6.80 5.76 -13.10
C VAL A 6 7.47 6.84 -13.94
N ARG A 7 6.75 7.94 -14.21
CA ARG A 7 7.25 9.11 -14.94
C ARG A 7 8.46 9.73 -14.23
N ALA A 8 8.38 9.92 -12.92
CA ALA A 8 9.49 10.43 -12.11
C ALA A 8 10.72 9.51 -12.17
N CYS A 9 10.55 8.19 -12.07
CA CYS A 9 11.65 7.23 -12.21
C CYS A 9 12.31 7.26 -13.59
N ARG A 10 11.57 7.62 -14.64
CA ARG A 10 12.08 7.82 -16.01
C ARG A 10 12.67 9.20 -16.26
N ARG A 11 12.71 10.06 -15.23
CA ARG A 11 13.20 11.46 -15.32
C ARG A 11 12.38 12.34 -16.25
N GLU A 12 11.10 12.01 -16.44
CA GLU A 12 10.17 12.88 -17.16
C GLU A 12 9.74 14.07 -16.29
N PRO A 13 9.34 15.21 -16.89
CA PRO A 13 8.73 16.31 -16.14
C PRO A 13 7.49 15.83 -15.38
N VAL A 14 7.40 16.15 -14.10
CA VAL A 14 6.30 15.78 -13.20
C VAL A 14 5.82 16.98 -12.39
N GLU A 15 4.52 17.02 -12.07
CA GLU A 15 3.88 18.14 -11.39
C GLU A 15 4.19 18.23 -9.89
N ARG A 16 4.64 17.13 -9.28
CA ARG A 16 5.08 17.05 -7.88
C ARG A 16 5.97 15.82 -7.66
N THR A 17 6.75 15.82 -6.59
CA THR A 17 7.54 14.66 -6.17
C THR A 17 6.61 13.56 -5.65
N PRO A 18 6.62 12.33 -6.23
CA PRO A 18 5.84 11.22 -5.70
C PRO A 18 6.46 10.69 -4.39
N VAL A 19 5.62 10.34 -3.42
CA VAL A 19 6.04 9.83 -2.10
C VAL A 19 5.36 8.50 -1.81
N TRP A 20 6.11 7.58 -1.22
CA TRP A 20 5.63 6.33 -0.65
C TRP A 20 6.57 5.95 0.51
N PHE A 21 6.08 5.10 1.42
CA PHE A 21 6.89 4.65 2.55
C PHE A 21 7.07 3.13 2.52
N MET A 22 8.30 2.68 2.80
CA MET A 22 8.53 1.26 3.06
C MET A 22 7.72 0.81 4.26
N ARG A 23 7.03 -0.34 4.13
CA ARG A 23 6.14 -0.91 5.16
C ARG A 23 4.92 -0.01 5.51
N GLN A 24 4.44 0.82 4.57
CA GLN A 24 3.25 1.64 4.75
C GLN A 24 1.97 0.84 5.06
N ALA A 25 1.83 -0.36 4.48
CA ALA A 25 0.77 -1.31 4.83
C ALA A 25 1.22 -2.14 6.06
N GLY A 26 0.81 -1.72 7.26
CA GLY A 26 1.27 -2.38 8.47
C GLY A 26 0.61 -1.88 9.74
N ARG A 27 1.25 -2.20 10.88
CA ARG A 27 0.70 -2.00 12.23
C ARG A 27 0.38 -0.55 12.61
N SER A 28 0.88 0.44 11.85
CA SER A 28 0.50 1.84 11.99
C SER A 28 -0.97 2.10 11.64
N LEU A 29 -1.55 1.30 10.72
CA LEU A 29 -2.93 1.45 10.28
C LEU A 29 -3.88 0.70 11.22
N SER A 30 -4.99 1.35 11.60
CA SER A 30 -6.07 0.71 12.38
C SER A 30 -6.69 -0.46 11.62
N GLN A 31 -6.96 -0.30 10.32
CA GLN A 31 -7.55 -1.34 9.46
C GLN A 31 -6.69 -2.61 9.43
N TYR A 32 -5.36 -2.47 9.26
CA TYR A 32 -4.44 -3.60 9.34
C TYR A 32 -4.52 -4.33 10.68
N ARG A 33 -4.60 -3.58 11.79
CA ARG A 33 -4.72 -4.16 13.14
C ARG A 33 -6.02 -4.94 13.29
N GLU A 34 -7.13 -4.50 12.70
CA GLU A 34 -8.39 -5.24 12.72
C GLU A 34 -8.33 -6.55 11.93
N ILE A 35 -7.72 -6.56 10.74
CA ILE A 35 -7.48 -7.81 9.98
C ILE A 35 -6.64 -8.79 10.78
N ARG A 36 -5.59 -8.29 11.46
CA ARG A 36 -4.69 -9.09 12.30
C ARG A 36 -5.35 -9.71 13.53
N LYS A 37 -6.51 -9.22 13.97
CA LYS A 37 -7.30 -9.87 15.04
C LYS A 37 -8.04 -11.11 14.53
N ARG A 38 -8.35 -11.15 13.23
CA ARG A 38 -9.16 -12.21 12.59
C ARG A 38 -8.32 -13.24 11.83
N HIS A 39 -7.16 -12.84 11.33
CA HIS A 39 -6.30 -13.66 10.48
C HIS A 39 -4.84 -13.68 10.94
N GLY A 40 -4.22 -14.87 10.90
CA GLY A 40 -2.79 -15.04 11.13
C GLY A 40 -1.95 -14.43 9.99
N LEU A 41 -0.63 -14.35 10.17
CA LEU A 41 0.23 -13.74 9.13
C LEU A 41 0.23 -14.58 7.87
N PHE A 42 0.36 -15.90 8.04
CA PHE A 42 0.37 -16.84 6.93
C PHE A 42 -0.97 -16.89 6.21
N ASP A 43 -2.09 -16.67 6.89
CA ASP A 43 -3.40 -16.58 6.24
C ASP A 43 -3.48 -15.35 5.33
N ILE A 44 -3.05 -14.19 5.83
CA ILE A 44 -3.04 -12.95 5.06
C ILE A 44 -2.14 -13.09 3.84
N VAL A 45 -0.89 -13.52 4.01
CA VAL A 45 0.07 -13.58 2.89
C VAL A 45 -0.19 -14.69 1.88
N ARG A 46 -1.00 -15.70 2.23
CA ARG A 46 -1.35 -16.83 1.33
C ARG A 46 -2.73 -16.68 0.68
N ARG A 47 -3.53 -15.69 1.06
CA ARG A 47 -4.84 -15.41 0.46
C ARG A 47 -4.75 -14.13 -0.37
N PRO A 48 -4.79 -14.21 -1.71
CA PRO A 48 -4.62 -13.05 -2.58
C PRO A 48 -5.57 -11.89 -2.26
N GLU A 49 -6.81 -12.19 -1.88
CA GLU A 49 -7.84 -11.21 -1.58
C GLU A 49 -7.48 -10.40 -0.32
N LEU A 50 -7.01 -11.08 0.74
CA LEU A 50 -6.56 -10.44 1.97
C LEU A 50 -5.26 -9.65 1.76
N CYS A 51 -4.34 -10.18 0.95
CA CYS A 51 -3.14 -9.45 0.54
C CYS A 51 -3.50 -8.15 -0.16
N ALA A 52 -4.37 -8.20 -1.16
CA ALA A 52 -4.79 -7.02 -1.92
C ALA A 52 -5.47 -5.98 -1.01
N GLU A 53 -6.37 -6.41 -0.14
CA GLU A 53 -7.00 -5.53 0.86
C GLU A 53 -5.96 -4.81 1.71
N VAL A 54 -4.99 -5.54 2.27
CA VAL A 54 -3.90 -4.95 3.08
C VAL A 54 -3.03 -3.99 2.25
N THR A 55 -2.72 -4.31 0.99
CA THR A 55 -1.90 -3.47 0.12
C THR A 55 -2.58 -2.14 -0.22
N LEU A 56 -3.91 -2.13 -0.37
CA LEU A 56 -4.68 -0.94 -0.74
C LEU A 56 -4.88 0.03 0.43
N GLN A 57 -4.95 -0.44 1.67
CA GLN A 57 -5.16 0.39 2.87
C GLN A 57 -4.34 1.70 2.92
N PRO A 58 -3.01 1.72 2.75
CA PRO A 58 -2.24 2.97 2.79
C PRO A 58 -2.54 3.91 1.61
N VAL A 59 -2.92 3.36 0.44
CA VAL A 59 -3.31 4.16 -0.73
C VAL A 59 -4.66 4.82 -0.48
N GLU A 60 -5.60 4.13 0.15
CA GLU A 60 -6.89 4.71 0.53
C GLU A 60 -6.78 5.72 1.67
N ALA A 61 -5.84 5.51 2.60
CA ALA A 61 -5.65 6.38 3.77
C ALA A 61 -4.84 7.66 3.46
N HIS A 62 -3.96 7.64 2.45
CA HIS A 62 -2.97 8.71 2.19
C HIS A 62 -2.83 9.13 0.72
N GLY A 63 -3.47 8.41 -0.21
CA GLY A 63 -3.37 8.61 -1.66
C GLY A 63 -4.24 9.71 -2.22
#